data_AF-A0A101QFZ7-F1
#
_entry.id   AF-A0A101QFZ7-F1
#
_cell.length_a   1.000
_cell.length_b   1.000
_cell.length_c   1.000
_cell.angle_alpha   90.00
_cell.angle_beta   90.00
_cell.angle_gamma   90.00
#
_symmetry.space_group_name_H-M   'P 1'
#
loop_
_entity.id
_entity.type
_entity.pdbx_description
1 polymer ?
#
loop_
_entity_poly.entity_id
_entity_poly.type
_entity_poly.pdbx_seq_one_letter_code
_entity_poly.pdbx_strand_id
1 'polypeptide(L)'
;MTTPADVERALVPALVVGIACYVLLRWAAVPLLTHLETGMEYAMNVIVVGLLLPEYCWTRAQRRVSGQAAPFAYTYGDAVCAVASAGHRCVGTVLSALREAVGQLGHRGALWGGLLVAGALLWSGLP
;
A
#
# COMPACT_ATOMS: atom_id res chain seq x y z
N MET A 1 42.82 7.66 4.39
CA MET A 1 43.11 6.45 3.60
C MET A 1 42.07 5.41 3.98
N THR A 2 41.13 5.10 3.09
CA THR A 2 40.23 3.96 3.24
C THR A 2 41.07 2.68 3.11
N THR A 3 41.06 1.82 4.12
CA THR A 3 41.75 0.54 4.02
C THR A 3 40.93 -0.42 3.15
N PRO A 4 41.54 -1.41 2.49
CA PRO A 4 40.79 -2.40 1.71
C PRO A 4 39.72 -3.12 2.55
N ALA A 5 39.95 -3.27 3.86
CA ALA A 5 38.98 -3.84 4.79
C ALA A 5 37.75 -2.94 5.02
N ASP A 6 37.90 -1.61 4.95
CA ASP A 6 36.78 -0.67 5.08
C ASP A 6 35.89 -0.70 3.82
N VAL A 7 36.51 -0.85 2.65
CA VAL A 7 35.80 -0.99 1.37
C VAL A 7 35.00 -2.29 1.35
N GLU A 8 35.59 -3.41 1.77
CA GLU A 8 34.90 -4.70 1.82
C GLU A 8 33.70 -4.68 2.77
N ARG A 9 33.84 -4.03 3.94
CA ARG A 9 32.75 -3.90 4.92
C ARG A 9 31.56 -3.10 4.44
N ALA A 10 31.75 -2.13 3.55
CA ALA A 10 30.67 -1.34 2.96
C ALA A 10 30.10 -1.97 1.68
N LEU A 11 30.94 -2.64 0.89
CA LEU A 11 30.55 -3.22 -0.40
C LEU A 11 29.62 -4.43 -0.23
N VAL A 12 29.92 -5.31 0.74
CA VAL A 12 29.13 -6.53 0.99
C VAL A 12 27.68 -6.21 1.36
N PRO A 13 27.36 -5.36 2.35
CA PRO A 13 25.98 -5.05 2.69
C PRO A 13 25.26 -4.30 1.54
N ALA A 14 25.94 -3.37 0.86
CA ALA A 14 25.36 -2.67 -0.29
C ALA A 14 24.97 -3.63 -1.42
N LEU A 15 25.82 -4.62 -1.73
CA LEU A 15 25.52 -5.67 -2.70
C LEU A 15 24.37 -6.57 -2.23
N VAL A 16 24.36 -6.97 -0.96
CA VAL A 16 23.27 -7.77 -0.40
C VAL A 16 21.93 -7.03 -0.51
N VAL A 17 21.88 -5.75 -0.15
CA VAL A 17 20.67 -4.92 -0.28
C VAL A 17 20.29 -4.72 -1.74
N GLY A 18 21.26 -4.51 -2.64
CA GLY A 18 21.01 -4.40 -4.08
C GLY A 18 20.42 -5.68 -4.68
N ILE A 19 20.96 -6.85 -4.31
CA ILE A 19 20.44 -8.16 -4.73
C ILE A 19 19.05 -8.39 -4.13
N ALA A 20 18.84 -8.08 -2.85
CA ALA A 20 17.55 -8.18 -2.21
C ALA A 20 16.51 -7.29 -2.91
N CYS A 21 16.88 -6.05 -3.25
CA CYS A 21 16.04 -5.13 -4.00
C CYS A 21 15.69 -5.68 -5.40
N TYR A 22 16.67 -6.24 -6.12
CA TYR A 22 16.42 -6.91 -7.40
C TYR A 22 15.43 -8.07 -7.27
N VAL A 23 15.65 -8.97 -6.29
CA VAL A 23 14.78 -10.13 -6.06
C VAL A 23 13.36 -9.67 -5.69
N LEU A 24 13.24 -8.66 -4.83
CA LEU A 24 11.97 -8.07 -4.44
C LEU A 24 11.24 -7.47 -5.64
N LEU A 25 11.91 -6.62 -6.44
CA LEU A 25 11.32 -6.02 -7.64
C LEU A 25 10.90 -7.06 -8.67
N ARG A 26 11.67 -8.13 -8.83
CA ARG A 26 11.44 -9.13 -9.87
C ARG A 26 10.35 -10.13 -9.53
N TRP A 27 10.29 -10.57 -8.28
CA TRP A 27 9.49 -11.72 -7.86
C TRP A 27 8.45 -11.38 -6.79
N ALA A 28 8.76 -10.45 -5.89
CA ALA A 28 7.88 -10.14 -4.77
C ALA A 28 6.97 -8.93 -5.02
N ALA A 29 7.35 -8.00 -5.89
CA ALA A 29 6.64 -6.73 -6.03
C ALA A 29 5.20 -6.92 -6.53
N VAL A 30 4.97 -7.75 -7.54
CA VAL A 30 3.61 -8.04 -8.04
C VAL A 30 2.73 -8.72 -6.97
N PRO A 31 3.13 -9.83 -6.33
CA PRO A 31 2.31 -10.45 -5.28
C PRO A 31 2.16 -9.55 -4.04
N LEU A 32 3.16 -8.73 -3.71
CA LEU A 32 3.07 -7.79 -2.60
C LEU A 32 2.06 -6.67 -2.90
N LEU A 33 2.03 -6.16 -4.13
CA LEU A 33 1.02 -5.20 -4.58
C LEU A 33 -0.39 -5.82 -4.59
N THR A 34 -0.56 -7.10 -4.97
CA THR A 34 -1.87 -7.77 -4.84
C THR A 34 -2.30 -7.91 -3.38
N HIS A 35 -1.41 -8.30 -2.47
CA HIS A 35 -1.75 -8.42 -1.06
C HIS A 35 -2.05 -7.06 -0.42
N LEU A 36 -1.33 -6.01 -0.83
CA LEU A 36 -1.57 -4.65 -0.37
C LEU A 36 -2.95 -4.16 -0.83
N GLU A 37 -3.31 -4.41 -2.08
CA GLU A 37 -4.64 -4.11 -2.63
C GLU A 37 -5.73 -4.75 -1.77
N THR A 38 -5.69 -6.07 -1.61
CA THR A 38 -6.65 -6.81 -0.80
C THR A 38 -6.67 -6.32 0.67
N GLY A 39 -5.52 -6.04 1.26
CA GLY A 39 -5.43 -5.50 2.62
C GLY A 39 -6.08 -4.12 2.75
N MET A 40 -5.89 -3.25 1.76
CA MET A 40 -6.53 -1.94 1.72
C MET A 40 -8.05 -2.04 1.54
N GLU A 41 -8.54 -2.99 0.75
CA GLU A 41 -9.97 -3.28 0.63
C GLU A 41 -10.58 -3.67 1.97
N TYR A 42 -9.94 -4.60 2.69
CA TYR A 42 -10.40 -5.00 4.02
C TYR A 42 -10.38 -3.84 5.01
N ALA A 43 -9.31 -3.05 5.03
CA ALA A 43 -9.19 -1.90 5.93
C ALA A 43 -10.30 -0.86 5.65
N MET A 44 -10.54 -0.53 4.38
CA MET A 44 -11.64 0.34 3.97
C MET A 44 -12.99 -0.20 4.43
N ASN A 45 -13.26 -1.49 4.21
CA ASN A 45 -14.51 -2.11 4.63
C ASN A 45 -14.71 -2.04 6.15
N VAL A 46 -13.67 -2.29 6.93
CA VAL A 46 -13.71 -2.18 8.40
C VAL A 46 -14.00 -0.75 8.83
N ILE A 47 -13.35 0.25 8.21
CA ILE A 47 -13.58 1.66 8.50
C ILE A 47 -15.03 2.05 8.17
N VAL A 48 -15.52 1.68 6.98
CA VAL A 48 -16.89 1.96 6.55
C VAL A 48 -17.91 1.33 7.49
N VAL A 49 -17.75 0.05 7.81
CA VAL A 49 -18.62 -0.63 8.78
C VAL A 49 -18.56 0.06 10.14
N GLY A 50 -17.36 0.45 10.60
CA GLY A 50 -17.17 1.17 11.86
C GLY A 50 -17.87 2.54 11.89
N LEU A 51 -17.88 3.25 10.76
CA LEU A 51 -18.55 4.55 10.62
C LEU A 51 -20.07 4.41 10.51
N LEU A 52 -20.57 3.36 9.87
CA LEU A 52 -22.01 3.10 9.70
C LEU A 52 -22.64 2.41 10.94
N LEU A 53 -21.84 1.75 11.78
CA LEU A 53 -22.35 1.00 12.93
C LEU A 53 -23.12 1.86 13.94
N PRO A 54 -22.64 3.06 14.36
CA PRO A 54 -23.39 3.94 15.26
C PRO A 54 -24.74 4.35 14.67
N GLU A 55 -24.77 4.67 13.38
CA GLU A 55 -25.99 5.05 12.65
C GLU A 55 -26.99 3.89 12.56
N TYR A 56 -26.51 2.68 12.26
CA TYR A 56 -27.33 1.47 12.27
C TYR A 56 -27.94 1.21 13.65
N CYS A 57 -27.13 1.32 14.72
CA CYS A 57 -27.61 1.16 16.09
C CYS A 57 -28.66 2.21 16.46
N TRP A 58 -28.43 3.47 16.09
CA TRP A 58 -29.34 4.57 16.37
C TRP A 58 -30.66 4.44 15.62
N THR A 59 -30.62 4.18 14.31
CA THR A 59 -31.83 3.97 13.50
C THR A 59 -32.63 2.76 13.99
N ARG A 60 -31.97 1.68 14.39
CA ARG A 60 -32.64 0.51 14.97
C ARG A 60 -33.33 0.84 16.29
N ALA A 61 -32.69 1.62 17.17
CA ALA A 61 -33.29 2.08 18.42
C ALA A 61 -34.49 3.01 18.15
N GLN A 62 -34.33 3.98 17.24
CA GLN A 62 -35.39 4.93 16.89
C GLN A 62 -36.60 4.25 16.25
N ARG A 63 -36.40 3.23 15.40
CA ARG A 63 -37.50 2.43 14.83
C ARG A 63 -38.32 1.72 15.92
N ARG A 64 -37.68 1.26 17.00
CA ARG A 64 -38.38 0.63 18.13
C ARG A 64 -39.24 1.61 18.92
N VAL A 65 -38.82 2.87 19.00
CA VAL A 65 -39.51 3.91 19.79
C VAL A 65 -40.58 4.63 18.97
N SER A 66 -40.27 4.99 17.72
CA SER A 66 -41.10 5.88 16.90
C SER A 66 -41.80 5.19 15.73
N GLY A 67 -41.50 3.92 15.45
CA GLY A 67 -41.99 3.21 14.28
C GLY A 67 -41.40 3.69 12.94
N GLN A 68 -40.56 4.73 12.95
CA GLN A 68 -39.94 5.31 11.76
C GLN A 68 -38.40 5.31 11.83
N ALA A 69 -37.76 5.32 10.67
CA ALA A 69 -36.31 5.47 10.56
C ALA A 69 -35.89 6.95 10.70
N ALA A 70 -34.68 7.20 11.20
CA ALA A 70 -34.12 8.55 11.24
C ALA A 70 -33.85 9.06 9.80
N PRO A 71 -34.32 10.26 9.40
CA PRO A 71 -34.11 10.78 8.04
C PRO A 71 -32.65 11.15 7.75
N PHE A 72 -31.89 11.59 8.76
CA PHE A 72 -30.45 11.89 8.63
C PHE A 72 -29.59 10.67 8.31
N ALA A 73 -30.13 9.46 8.56
CA ALA A 73 -29.36 8.22 8.42
C ALA A 73 -29.11 7.79 6.97
N TYR A 74 -29.78 8.44 6.02
CA TYR A 74 -29.57 8.13 4.60
C TYR A 74 -28.48 9.03 4.00
N THR A 75 -28.45 10.31 4.36
CA THR A 75 -27.46 11.27 3.83
C THR A 75 -26.05 11.02 4.33
N TYR A 76 -25.89 10.62 5.59
CA TYR A 76 -24.57 10.31 6.14
C TYR A 76 -24.04 8.98 5.56
N GLY A 77 -24.85 7.93 5.54
CA GLY A 77 -24.51 6.67 4.89
C GLY A 77 -24.12 6.83 3.42
N ASP A 78 -24.87 7.63 2.64
CA ASP A 78 -24.54 7.93 1.25
C ASP A 78 -23.19 8.65 1.11
N ALA A 79 -22.89 9.60 2.00
CA ALA A 79 -21.61 10.30 2.00
C ALA A 79 -20.43 9.36 2.33
N VAL A 80 -20.59 8.49 3.34
CA VAL A 80 -19.57 7.50 3.72
C VAL A 80 -19.32 6.52 2.56
N CYS A 81 -20.38 6.01 1.94
CA CYS A 81 -20.28 5.12 0.77
C CYS A 81 -19.63 5.83 -0.43
N ALA A 82 -19.96 7.09 -0.69
CA ALA A 82 -19.36 7.87 -1.76
C ALA A 82 -17.85 8.04 -1.56
N VAL A 83 -17.42 8.44 -0.35
CA VAL A 83 -16.00 8.60 -0.01
C VAL A 83 -15.26 7.27 -0.09
N ALA A 84 -15.84 6.18 0.42
CA ALA A 84 -15.26 4.85 0.31
C ALA A 84 -15.10 4.41 -1.15
N SER A 85 -16.12 4.64 -1.99
CA SER A 85 -16.06 4.31 -3.41
C SER A 85 -15.01 5.13 -4.17
N ALA A 86 -14.82 6.40 -3.78
CA ALA A 86 -13.81 7.28 -4.37
C ALA A 86 -12.41 6.83 -3.94
N GLY A 87 -12.23 6.51 -2.66
CA GLY A 87 -10.97 5.99 -2.15
C GLY A 87 -10.60 4.65 -2.77
N HIS A 88 -11.55 3.72 -2.92
CA HIS A 88 -11.31 2.43 -3.56
C HIS A 88 -10.91 2.60 -5.03
N ARG A 89 -11.57 3.49 -5.78
CA ARG A 89 -11.18 3.82 -7.16
C ARG A 89 -9.78 4.42 -7.23
N CYS A 90 -9.46 5.39 -6.36
CA CYS A 90 -8.15 6.01 -6.33
C CYS A 90 -7.04 4.98 -6.03
N VAL A 91 -7.20 4.19 -4.98
CA VAL A 91 -6.26 3.15 -4.56
C VAL A 91 -6.07 2.10 -5.66
N GLY A 92 -7.17 1.60 -6.24
CA GLY A 92 -7.13 0.65 -7.34
C GLY A 92 -6.40 1.19 -8.57
N THR A 93 -6.63 2.45 -8.96
CA THR A 93 -5.92 3.07 -10.09
C THR A 93 -4.42 3.20 -9.83
N VAL A 94 -4.01 3.61 -8.63
CA VAL A 94 -2.59 3.76 -8.27
C VAL A 94 -1.90 2.41 -8.23
N LEU A 95 -2.52 1.39 -7.61
CA LEU A 95 -1.97 0.05 -7.51
C LEU A 95 -1.90 -0.64 -8.88
N SER A 96 -2.90 -0.45 -9.74
CA SER A 96 -2.91 -0.95 -11.10
C SER A 96 -1.79 -0.33 -11.93
N ALA A 97 -1.62 1.00 -11.87
CA ALA A 97 -0.52 1.69 -12.55
C ALA A 97 0.86 1.22 -12.03
N LEU A 98 1.00 1.02 -10.72
CA LEU A 98 2.22 0.47 -10.13
C LEU A 98 2.49 -0.96 -10.58
N ARG A 99 1.46 -1.81 -10.65
CA ARG A 99 1.58 -3.19 -11.12
C ARG A 99 2.00 -3.23 -12.59
N GLU A 100 1.43 -2.37 -13.43
CA GLU A 100 1.82 -2.23 -14.83
C GLU A 100 3.26 -1.75 -14.98
N ALA A 101 3.65 -0.70 -14.23
CA ALA A 101 5.02 -0.18 -14.23
C ALA A 101 6.03 -1.26 -13.81
N VAL A 102 5.75 -1.99 -12.72
CA VAL A 102 6.56 -3.11 -12.25
C VAL A 102 6.58 -4.27 -13.24
N GLY A 103 5.45 -4.56 -13.90
CA GLY A 103 5.38 -5.56 -14.96
C GLY A 103 6.26 -5.20 -16.16
N GLN A 104 6.36 -3.92 -16.49
CA GLN A 104 7.19 -3.42 -17.59
C GLN A 104 8.68 -3.32 -17.27
N LEU A 105 9.07 -3.19 -15.99
CA LEU A 105 10.47 -3.11 -15.56
C LEU A 105 11.30 -4.30 -16.06
N GLY A 106 10.70 -5.48 -16.23
CA GLY A 106 11.37 -6.66 -16.76
C GLY A 106 12.68 -6.99 -16.01
N HIS A 107 13.59 -7.74 -16.65
CA HIS A 107 14.87 -8.08 -16.02
C HIS A 107 15.83 -6.88 -15.96
N ARG A 108 15.88 -6.09 -17.03
CA ARG A 108 16.81 -4.95 -17.17
C ARG A 108 16.48 -3.82 -16.18
N GLY A 109 15.21 -3.47 -16.04
CA GLY A 109 14.78 -2.43 -15.11
C GLY A 109 14.97 -2.83 -13.65
N ALA A 110 14.69 -4.09 -13.29
CA ALA A 110 14.97 -4.59 -11.94
C ALA A 110 16.47 -4.58 -11.60
N LEU A 111 17.33 -4.91 -12.58
CA LEU A 111 18.79 -4.82 -12.41
C LEU A 111 19.25 -3.37 -12.20
N TRP A 112 18.76 -2.43 -13.00
CA TRP A 112 19.06 -1.00 -12.81
C TRP A 112 18.58 -0.50 -11.45
N GLY A 113 17.40 -0.93 -11.00
CA GLY A 113 16.88 -0.59 -9.67
C GLY A 113 17.81 -1.07 -8.54
N GLY A 114 18.21 -2.34 -8.57
CA GLY A 114 19.15 -2.88 -7.58
C GLY A 114 20.51 -2.21 -7.60
N LEU A 115 21.02 -1.87 -8.78
CA LEU A 115 22.32 -1.21 -8.96
C LEU A 115 22.30 0.25 -8.49
N LEU A 116 21.20 0.97 -8.74
CA LEU A 116 20.98 2.31 -8.20
C LEU A 116 20.89 2.32 -6.68
N VAL A 117 20.18 1.35 -6.08
CA VAL A 117 20.09 1.22 -4.61
C VAL A 117 21.45 0.91 -4.01
N ALA A 118 22.19 -0.05 -4.57
CA ALA A 118 23.55 -0.35 -4.11
C ALA A 118 24.48 0.86 -4.25
N GLY A 119 24.43 1.58 -5.38
CA GLY A 119 25.21 2.79 -5.60
C GLY A 119 24.84 3.92 -4.63
N ALA A 120 23.56 4.11 -4.32
CA ALA A 120 23.09 5.11 -3.38
C ALA A 120 23.51 4.81 -1.93
N LEU A 121 23.54 3.53 -1.54
CA LEU A 121 24.03 3.11 -0.23
C LEU A 121 25.53 3.38 -0.08
N LEU A 122 26.31 3.03 -1.12
CA LEU A 122 27.74 3.32 -1.16
C LEU A 122 28.04 4.83 -1.15
N TRP A 123 27.20 5.63 -1.82
CA TRP A 123 27.33 7.10 -1.83
C TRP A 123 26.95 7.74 -0.49
N SER A 124 25.94 7.21 0.20
CA SER A 124 25.45 7.77 1.46
C SER A 124 26.32 7.42 2.67
N GLY A 125 27.26 6.48 2.53
CA GLY A 125 28.17 6.07 3.61
C GLY A 125 27.46 5.39 4.79
N LEU A 126 26.21 4.98 4.59
CA LEU A 126 25.44 4.17 5.53
C LEU A 126 25.91 2.70 5.42
N PRO A 127 26.14 2.00 6.54
CA PRO A 127 26.56 0.61 6.56
C PRO A 127 25.49 -0.35 6.02
#